data_AF-A0A951V584-F1
#
_entry.id   AF-A0A951V584-F1
#
_cell.length_a   1.000
_cell.length_b   1.000
_cell.length_c   1.000
_cell.angle_alpha   90.00
_cell.angle_beta   90.00
_cell.angle_gamma   90.00
#
_symmetry.space_group_name_H-M   'P 1'
#
loop_
_entity.id
_entity.type
_entity.pdbx_description
1 polymer ?
#
loop_
_entity_poly.entity_id
_entity_poly.type
_entity_poly.pdbx_seq_one_letter_code
_entity_poly.pdbx_strand_id
1 'polypeptide(L)'
;MLKKIEITTLVLIAALILFRIFAGMQLHVILRVLLVLISIFYMWFGFFLFTQMTVKDLSNLNKRKKLSPLKITGSIVAGFIYSLSFLALIHTLDFYRGMYFLSGLAFFLNLAVLGIVFFIIYRKKEKDTFFKQFIKRSSLMVVLFLIILLTPVEKRLGLLYREHPGFIEAYTAYMDDPDDPERLNHLREERSAFR
;
A
#
# COMPACT_ATOMS: atom_id res chain seq x y z
N MET A 1 -4.35 21.31 -0.08
CA MET A 1 -3.84 20.84 1.23
C MET A 1 -3.64 19.32 1.23
N LEU A 2 -4.69 18.53 1.02
CA LEU A 2 -4.65 17.05 1.03
C LEU A 2 -3.53 16.43 0.16
N LYS A 3 -3.36 16.90 -1.07
CA LYS A 3 -2.28 16.43 -1.98
C LYS A 3 -0.86 16.68 -1.43
N LYS A 4 -0.65 17.77 -0.69
CA LYS A 4 0.66 18.06 -0.07
C LYS A 4 0.92 17.06 1.05
N ILE A 5 -0.09 16.80 1.90
CA ILE A 5 -0.02 15.79 2.97
C ILE A 5 0.28 14.41 2.36
N GLU A 6 -0.45 13.99 1.32
CA GLU A 6 -0.21 12.74 0.60
C GLU A 6 1.26 12.63 0.16
N ILE A 7 1.75 13.61 -0.61
CA ILE A 7 3.11 13.56 -1.17
C ILE A 7 4.17 13.55 -0.07
N THR A 8 4.05 14.42 0.95
CA THR A 8 5.01 14.48 2.06
C THR A 8 5.06 13.15 2.80
N THR A 9 3.91 12.55 3.11
CA THR A 9 3.84 11.25 3.78
C THR A 9 4.43 10.13 2.91
N LEU A 10 4.15 10.11 1.60
CA LEU A 10 4.72 9.10 0.69
C LEU A 10 6.23 9.22 0.55
N VAL A 11 6.77 10.44 0.47
CA VAL A 11 8.22 10.67 0.45
C VAL A 11 8.86 10.20 1.75
N LEU A 12 8.24 10.48 2.89
CA LEU A 12 8.72 10.03 4.19
C LEU A 12 8.69 8.50 4.31
N ILE A 13 7.61 7.85 3.87
CA ILE A 13 7.51 6.37 3.81
C ILE A 13 8.62 5.79 2.92
N ALA A 14 8.85 6.36 1.74
CA ALA A 14 9.91 5.90 0.85
C ALA A 14 11.30 6.04 1.49
N ALA A 15 11.58 7.18 2.14
CA ALA A 15 12.81 7.41 2.88
C ALA A 15 13.00 6.40 4.02
N LEU A 16 11.94 6.08 4.76
CA LEU A 16 11.98 5.09 5.85
C LEU A 16 12.14 3.65 5.35
N ILE A 17 11.57 3.30 4.20
CA ILE A 17 11.81 2.01 3.56
C ILE A 17 13.27 1.89 3.14
N LEU A 18 13.85 2.94 2.53
CA LEU A 18 15.26 2.96 2.17
C LEU A 18 16.15 2.90 3.41
N PHE A 19 15.84 3.68 4.45
CA PHE A 19 16.53 3.60 5.73
C PHE A 19 16.48 2.18 6.29
N ARG A 20 15.33 1.51 6.24
CA ARG A 20 15.20 0.13 6.70
C ARG A 20 16.09 -0.84 5.93
N ILE A 21 16.23 -0.65 4.62
CA ILE A 21 17.07 -1.50 3.77
C ILE A 21 18.57 -1.30 4.06
N PHE A 22 19.01 -0.07 4.35
CA PHE A 22 20.44 0.26 4.48
C PHE A 22 20.97 0.36 5.91
N ALA A 23 20.13 0.77 6.87
CA ALA A 23 20.53 1.14 8.23
C ALA A 23 19.82 0.32 9.33
N GLY A 24 18.95 -0.64 8.96
CA GLY A 24 18.34 -1.58 9.91
C GLY A 24 16.95 -1.18 10.42
N MET A 25 16.49 -1.81 11.49
CA MET A 25 15.07 -1.81 11.90
C MET A 25 14.65 -0.73 12.91
N GLN A 26 15.55 0.18 13.29
CA GLN A 26 15.34 1.13 14.39
C GLN A 26 14.09 2.02 14.23
N LEU A 27 13.76 2.41 12.99
CA LEU A 27 12.62 3.29 12.68
C LEU A 27 11.38 2.53 12.19
N HIS A 28 11.34 1.21 12.38
CA HIS A 28 10.27 0.34 11.86
C HIS A 28 8.89 0.69 12.42
N VAL A 29 8.80 1.04 13.70
CA VAL A 29 7.54 1.45 14.34
C VAL A 29 6.98 2.71 13.68
N ILE A 30 7.82 3.70 13.40
CA ILE A 30 7.41 4.95 12.74
C ILE A 30 6.93 4.65 11.31
N LEU A 31 7.65 3.81 10.57
CA LEU A 31 7.23 3.38 9.23
C LEU A 31 5.85 2.70 9.27
N ARG A 32 5.63 1.78 10.21
CA ARG A 32 4.35 1.09 10.37
C ARG A 32 3.21 2.07 10.67
N VAL A 33 3.42 3.01 11.60
CA VAL A 33 2.42 4.03 11.94
C VAL A 33 2.08 4.89 10.71
N LEU A 34 3.08 5.33 9.94
CA LEU A 34 2.83 6.13 8.74
C LEU A 34 2.09 5.34 7.65
N LEU A 35 2.39 4.06 7.49
CA LEU A 35 1.67 3.18 6.55
C LEU A 35 0.19 2.99 6.96
N VAL A 36 -0.09 2.86 8.26
CA VAL A 36 -1.47 2.79 8.77
C VAL A 36 -2.17 4.13 8.55
N LEU A 37 -1.54 5.24 8.88
CA LEU A 37 -2.11 6.57 8.72
C LEU A 37 -2.41 6.89 7.25
N ILE A 38 -1.52 6.55 6.32
CA ILE A 38 -1.76 6.78 4.89
C ILE A 38 -2.86 5.84 4.37
N SER A 39 -2.96 4.60 4.86
CA SER A 39 -4.07 3.70 4.54
C SER A 39 -5.41 4.31 4.94
N ILE A 40 -5.54 4.72 6.22
CA ILE A 40 -6.73 5.39 6.74
C ILE A 40 -7.02 6.67 5.93
N PHE A 41 -5.99 7.45 5.60
CA PHE A 41 -6.13 8.65 4.81
C PHE A 41 -6.74 8.38 3.43
N TYR A 42 -6.28 7.36 2.69
CA TYR A 42 -6.86 6.99 1.40
C TYR A 42 -8.29 6.46 1.54
N MET A 43 -8.58 5.71 2.59
CA MET A 43 -9.91 5.18 2.86
C MET A 43 -10.95 6.30 3.04
N TRP A 44 -10.65 7.28 3.89
CA TRP A 44 -11.59 8.35 4.25
C TRP A 44 -11.58 9.52 3.28
N PHE A 45 -10.39 9.90 2.78
CA PHE A 45 -10.23 11.10 1.95
C PHE A 45 -10.05 10.80 0.46
N GLY A 46 -10.11 9.54 0.01
CA GLY A 46 -9.96 9.17 -1.40
C GLY A 46 -10.88 9.96 -2.33
N PHE A 47 -12.16 10.13 -1.96
CA PHE A 47 -13.10 10.94 -2.72
C PHE A 47 -12.60 12.38 -2.93
N PHE A 48 -12.24 13.08 -1.85
CA PHE A 48 -11.77 14.46 -1.91
C PHE A 48 -10.41 14.58 -2.62
N LEU A 49 -9.54 13.61 -2.40
CA LEU A 49 -8.19 13.58 -2.97
C LEU A 49 -8.24 13.49 -4.51
N PHE A 50 -9.10 12.63 -5.05
CA PHE A 50 -9.13 12.37 -6.49
C PHE A 50 -10.07 13.30 -7.26
N THR A 51 -11.17 13.74 -6.66
CA THR A 51 -12.06 14.74 -7.29
C THR A 51 -11.53 16.16 -7.18
N GLN A 52 -10.51 16.40 -6.35
CA GLN A 52 -9.97 17.72 -6.00
C GLN A 52 -11.02 18.66 -5.38
N MET A 53 -12.11 18.11 -4.84
CA MET A 53 -13.12 18.88 -4.14
C MET A 53 -12.72 19.13 -2.69
N THR A 54 -13.17 20.25 -2.16
CA THR A 54 -13.12 20.56 -0.72
C THR A 54 -14.47 20.30 -0.06
N VAL A 55 -14.50 20.16 1.26
CA VAL A 55 -15.76 20.01 2.03
C VAL A 55 -16.72 21.18 1.75
N LYS A 56 -16.19 22.39 1.60
CA LYS A 56 -16.98 23.60 1.25
C LYS A 56 -17.63 23.49 -0.14
N ASP A 57 -17.01 22.78 -1.07
CA ASP A 57 -17.54 22.59 -2.41
C ASP A 57 -18.76 21.67 -2.44
N LEU A 58 -18.89 20.78 -1.44
CA LEU A 58 -20.07 19.92 -1.31
C LEU A 58 -21.31 20.71 -0.91
N SER A 59 -21.18 21.85 -0.25
CA SER A 59 -22.34 22.71 0.05
C SER A 59 -22.81 23.47 -1.19
N ASN A 60 -21.95 23.66 -2.20
CA ASN A 60 -22.29 24.41 -3.41
C ASN A 60 -22.94 23.50 -4.48
N LEU A 61 -24.24 23.72 -4.74
CA LEU A 61 -25.03 23.00 -5.75
C LEU A 61 -24.39 23.02 -7.15
N ASN A 62 -23.82 24.16 -7.57
CA ASN A 62 -23.24 24.31 -8.91
C ASN A 62 -21.96 23.48 -9.07
N LYS A 63 -21.19 23.29 -8.00
CA LYS A 63 -19.99 22.44 -8.02
C LYS A 63 -20.37 20.95 -8.00
N ARG A 64 -21.37 20.57 -7.20
CA ARG A 64 -21.88 19.19 -7.17
C ARG A 64 -22.40 18.70 -8.52
N LYS A 65 -23.12 19.55 -9.28
CA LYS A 65 -23.65 19.21 -10.61
C LYS A 65 -22.58 18.86 -11.65
N LYS A 66 -21.32 19.27 -11.44
CA LYS A 66 -20.20 18.96 -12.35
C LYS A 66 -19.57 17.59 -12.11
N LEU A 67 -19.92 16.92 -11.02
CA LEU A 67 -19.43 15.58 -10.73
C LEU A 67 -20.26 14.54 -11.48
N SER A 68 -19.60 13.80 -12.37
CA SER A 68 -20.22 12.61 -12.95
C SER A 68 -20.26 11.47 -11.91
N PRO A 69 -21.27 10.60 -11.94
CA PRO A 69 -21.34 9.42 -11.07
C PRO A 69 -20.06 8.58 -11.14
N LEU A 70 -19.47 8.44 -12.33
CA LEU A 70 -18.20 7.75 -12.55
C LEU A 70 -17.03 8.36 -11.78
N LYS A 71 -16.96 9.70 -11.67
CA LYS A 71 -15.91 10.37 -10.88
C LYS A 71 -16.10 10.12 -9.39
N ILE A 72 -17.34 10.07 -8.92
CA ILE A 72 -17.67 9.82 -7.51
C ILE A 72 -17.31 8.37 -7.16
N THR A 73 -17.89 7.40 -7.85
CA THR A 73 -17.69 5.98 -7.57
C THR A 73 -16.23 5.57 -7.80
N GLY A 74 -15.62 6.01 -8.90
CA GLY A 74 -14.22 5.74 -9.20
C GLY A 74 -13.28 6.28 -8.12
N SER A 75 -13.54 7.46 -7.57
CA SER A 75 -12.70 8.03 -6.50
C SER A 75 -12.83 7.28 -5.17
N ILE A 76 -14.04 6.85 -4.81
CA ILE A 76 -14.27 6.06 -3.59
C ILE A 76 -13.59 4.69 -3.71
N VAL A 77 -13.85 3.98 -4.82
CA VAL A 77 -13.27 2.65 -5.09
C VAL A 77 -11.75 2.73 -5.15
N ALA A 78 -11.19 3.73 -5.82
CA ALA A 78 -9.74 3.91 -5.86
C ALA A 78 -9.16 4.20 -4.46
N GLY A 79 -9.84 5.00 -3.63
CA GLY A 79 -9.44 5.25 -2.25
C GLY A 79 -9.34 3.96 -1.44
N PHE A 80 -10.35 3.10 -1.56
CA PHE A 80 -10.35 1.78 -0.95
C PHE A 80 -9.19 0.89 -1.45
N ILE A 81 -8.97 0.82 -2.77
CA ILE A 81 -7.88 0.02 -3.37
C ILE A 81 -6.50 0.49 -2.91
N TYR A 82 -6.25 1.80 -2.88
CA TYR A 82 -4.97 2.32 -2.40
C TYR A 82 -4.80 2.11 -0.89
N SER A 83 -5.86 2.26 -0.10
CA SER A 83 -5.82 1.91 1.33
C SER A 83 -5.42 0.44 1.53
N LEU A 84 -6.07 -0.48 0.82
CA LEU A 84 -5.73 -1.91 0.87
C LEU A 84 -4.30 -2.18 0.40
N SER A 85 -3.81 -1.42 -0.57
CA SER A 85 -2.42 -1.50 -1.04
C SER A 85 -1.43 -1.17 0.09
N PHE A 86 -1.66 -0.09 0.85
CA PHE A 86 -0.78 0.21 1.99
C PHE A 86 -0.88 -0.84 3.11
N LEU A 87 -2.06 -1.42 3.36
CA LEU A 87 -2.20 -2.55 4.28
C LEU A 87 -1.43 -3.79 3.82
N ALA A 88 -1.48 -4.11 2.52
CA ALA A 88 -0.70 -5.20 1.94
C ALA A 88 0.81 -4.96 2.07
N LEU A 89 1.24 -3.69 1.93
CA LEU A 89 2.63 -3.31 2.14
C LEU A 89 3.08 -3.53 3.60
N ILE A 90 2.24 -3.19 4.58
CA ILE A 90 2.51 -3.51 6.00
C ILE A 90 2.69 -5.02 6.18
N HIS A 91 1.76 -5.83 5.66
CA HIS A 91 1.83 -7.29 5.79
C HIS A 91 3.09 -7.89 5.15
N THR A 92 3.50 -7.33 4.03
CA THR A 92 4.74 -7.72 3.34
C THR A 92 5.98 -7.37 4.16
N LEU A 93 6.03 -6.14 4.67
CA LEU A 93 7.17 -5.63 5.41
C LEU A 93 7.33 -6.28 6.79
N ASP A 94 6.24 -6.79 7.36
CA ASP A 94 6.22 -7.47 8.66
C ASP A 94 6.23 -9.00 8.55
N PHE A 95 6.27 -9.54 7.32
CA PHE A 95 6.19 -10.97 7.06
C PHE A 95 5.02 -11.64 7.83
N TYR A 96 3.82 -11.04 7.75
CA TYR A 96 2.61 -11.62 8.32
C TYR A 96 2.08 -12.75 7.43
N ARG A 97 1.34 -13.70 8.05
CA ARG A 97 0.63 -14.76 7.32
C ARG A 97 -0.32 -14.12 6.31
N GLY A 98 -0.34 -14.65 5.09
CA GLY A 98 -1.16 -14.11 4.00
C GLY A 98 -0.57 -12.89 3.28
N MET A 99 0.68 -12.49 3.56
CA MET A 99 1.34 -11.39 2.84
C MET A 99 1.31 -11.55 1.31
N TYR A 100 1.45 -12.79 0.82
CA TYR A 100 1.41 -13.09 -0.61
C TYR A 100 0.02 -12.91 -1.20
N PHE A 101 -1.02 -13.37 -0.50
CA PHE A 101 -2.40 -13.19 -0.92
C PHE A 101 -2.75 -11.70 -0.97
N LEU A 102 -2.44 -10.94 0.08
CA LEU A 102 -2.72 -9.50 0.12
C LEU A 102 -1.93 -8.72 -0.93
N SER A 103 -0.65 -9.05 -1.13
CA SER A 103 0.17 -8.42 -2.17
C SER A 103 -0.32 -8.75 -3.58
N GLY A 104 -0.69 -10.01 -3.82
CA GLY A 104 -1.30 -10.45 -5.08
C GLY A 104 -2.61 -9.72 -5.33
N LEU A 105 -3.50 -9.66 -4.34
CA LEU A 105 -4.77 -8.93 -4.43
C LEU A 105 -4.55 -7.44 -4.73
N ALA A 106 -3.63 -6.79 -4.01
CA ALA A 106 -3.29 -5.38 -4.26
C ALA A 106 -2.71 -5.16 -5.67
N PHE A 107 -1.85 -6.06 -6.15
CA PHE A 107 -1.32 -6.06 -7.52
C PHE A 107 -2.45 -6.16 -8.55
N PHE A 108 -3.31 -7.17 -8.44
CA PHE A 108 -4.41 -7.40 -9.38
C PHE A 108 -5.41 -6.25 -9.40
N LEU A 109 -5.78 -5.70 -8.24
CA LEU A 109 -6.69 -4.56 -8.17
C LEU A 109 -6.10 -3.31 -8.83
N ASN A 110 -4.82 -3.01 -8.62
CA ASN A 110 -4.18 -1.88 -9.30
C ASN A 110 -4.03 -2.12 -10.80
N LEU A 111 -3.77 -3.35 -11.23
CA LEU A 111 -3.76 -3.71 -12.65
C LEU A 111 -5.14 -3.55 -13.29
N ALA A 112 -6.21 -3.95 -12.58
CA ALA A 112 -7.59 -3.76 -13.00
C ALA A 112 -7.93 -2.27 -13.12
N VAL A 113 -7.50 -1.43 -12.17
CA VAL A 113 -7.65 0.03 -12.28
C VAL A 113 -6.98 0.57 -13.53
N LEU A 114 -5.74 0.15 -13.83
CA LEU A 114 -5.06 0.56 -15.06
C LEU A 114 -5.85 0.12 -16.30
N GLY A 115 -6.28 -1.15 -16.37
CA GLY A 115 -7.06 -1.68 -17.49
C GLY A 115 -8.35 -0.90 -17.73
N ILE A 116 -9.12 -0.64 -16.66
CA ILE A 116 -10.37 0.14 -16.73
C ILE A 116 -10.08 1.58 -17.19
N VAL A 117 -9.05 2.23 -16.64
CA VAL A 117 -8.71 3.61 -16.98
C VAL A 117 -8.26 3.71 -18.44
N PHE A 118 -7.39 2.80 -18.91
CA PHE A 118 -6.97 2.76 -20.31
C PHE A 118 -8.15 2.50 -21.25
N PHE A 119 -9.05 1.57 -20.88
CA PHE A 119 -10.26 1.30 -21.65
C PHE A 119 -11.16 2.53 -21.78
N ILE A 120 -11.38 3.28 -20.68
CA ILE A 120 -12.18 4.51 -20.69
C ILE A 120 -11.54 5.58 -21.57
N ILE A 121 -10.22 5.82 -21.42
CA ILE A 121 -9.49 6.81 -22.23
C ILE A 121 -9.57 6.45 -23.70
N TYR A 122 -9.39 5.17 -24.05
CA TYR A 122 -9.47 4.68 -25.41
C TYR A 122 -10.87 4.89 -26.02
N ARG A 123 -11.93 4.52 -25.28
CA ARG A 123 -13.32 4.63 -25.76
C ARG A 123 -13.81 6.06 -25.89
N LYS A 124 -13.53 6.91 -24.90
CA LYS A 124 -14.07 8.28 -24.83
C LYS A 124 -13.15 9.33 -25.45
N LYS A 125 -11.93 8.95 -25.85
CA LYS A 125 -10.85 9.88 -26.23
C LYS A 125 -10.64 11.00 -25.18
N GLU A 126 -10.96 10.69 -23.93
CA GLU A 126 -11.04 11.65 -22.85
C GLU A 126 -9.63 11.88 -22.29
N LYS A 127 -9.10 13.10 -22.46
CA LYS A 127 -7.76 13.48 -21.98
C LYS A 127 -7.80 14.11 -20.58
N ASP A 128 -8.84 13.83 -19.79
CA ASP A 128 -9.04 14.45 -18.49
C ASP A 128 -7.88 14.11 -17.53
N THR A 129 -7.38 15.16 -16.88
CA THR A 129 -6.43 15.10 -15.77
C THR A 129 -6.87 14.15 -14.66
N PHE A 130 -8.19 13.94 -14.49
CA PHE A 130 -8.76 13.01 -13.53
C PHE A 130 -8.22 11.58 -13.71
N PHE A 131 -8.13 11.07 -14.94
CA PHE A 131 -7.70 9.68 -15.18
C PHE A 131 -6.19 9.49 -15.09
N LYS A 132 -5.41 10.49 -15.54
CA LYS A 132 -3.94 10.46 -15.51
C LYS A 132 -3.38 10.21 -14.10
N GLN A 133 -4.09 10.69 -13.09
CA GLN A 133 -3.66 10.55 -11.70
C GLN A 133 -3.74 9.11 -11.20
N PHE A 134 -4.68 8.30 -11.70
CA PHE A 134 -4.79 6.88 -11.37
C PHE A 134 -3.72 6.08 -12.11
N ILE A 135 -3.45 6.41 -13.38
CA ILE A 135 -2.36 5.79 -14.14
C ILE A 135 -1.04 5.92 -13.37
N LYS A 136 -0.68 7.13 -12.95
CA LYS A 136 0.58 7.35 -12.23
C LYS A 136 0.66 6.54 -10.93
N ARG A 137 -0.39 6.57 -10.10
CA ARG A 137 -0.40 5.90 -8.78
C ARG A 137 -0.47 4.39 -8.89
N SER A 138 -1.38 3.87 -9.72
CA SER A 138 -1.53 2.43 -9.89
C SER A 138 -0.35 1.82 -10.64
N SER A 139 0.32 2.53 -11.56
CA SER A 139 1.57 2.03 -12.16
C SER A 139 2.67 1.87 -11.11
N LEU A 140 2.82 2.85 -10.20
CA LEU A 140 3.78 2.75 -9.10
C LEU A 140 3.47 1.55 -8.19
N MET A 141 2.20 1.35 -7.82
CA MET A 141 1.78 0.22 -7.00
C MET A 141 1.99 -1.12 -7.70
N VAL A 142 1.65 -1.23 -8.98
CA VAL A 142 1.87 -2.44 -9.78
C VAL A 142 3.34 -2.81 -9.82
N VAL A 143 4.23 -1.85 -10.12
CA VAL A 143 5.68 -2.10 -10.13
C VAL A 143 6.18 -2.52 -8.75
N LEU A 144 5.75 -1.84 -7.69
CA LEU A 144 6.14 -2.16 -6.32
C LEU A 144 5.73 -3.59 -5.93
N PHE A 145 4.46 -3.96 -6.14
CA PHE A 145 3.99 -5.31 -5.80
C PHE A 145 4.56 -6.38 -6.72
N LEU A 146 4.82 -6.07 -7.98
CA LEU A 146 5.49 -7.00 -8.88
C LEU A 146 6.89 -7.35 -8.35
N ILE A 147 7.67 -6.34 -7.94
CA ILE A 147 9.00 -6.57 -7.34
C ILE A 147 8.87 -7.43 -6.08
N ILE A 148 7.91 -7.12 -5.20
CA ILE A 148 7.65 -7.89 -3.97
C ILE A 148 7.33 -9.35 -4.28
N LEU A 149 6.45 -9.60 -5.27
CA LEU A 149 5.99 -10.94 -5.63
C LEU A 149 7.07 -11.75 -6.35
N LEU A 150 7.94 -11.11 -7.13
CA LEU A 150 9.05 -11.77 -7.82
C LEU A 150 10.26 -12.03 -6.91
N THR A 151 10.34 -11.36 -5.75
CA THR A 151 11.46 -11.53 -4.82
C THR A 151 11.16 -12.62 -3.80
N PRO A 152 11.97 -13.70 -3.73
CA PRO A 152 11.81 -14.77 -2.74
C PRO A 152 11.78 -14.27 -1.29
N VAL A 153 11.07 -14.97 -0.40
CA VAL A 153 10.95 -14.58 1.03
C VAL A 153 12.33 -14.51 1.67
N GLU A 154 13.17 -15.50 1.39
CA GLU A 154 14.47 -15.72 2.01
C GLU A 154 15.41 -14.55 1.69
N LYS A 155 15.39 -14.07 0.44
CA LYS A 155 16.16 -12.89 0.03
C LYS A 155 15.67 -11.63 0.73
N ARG A 156 14.35 -11.47 0.90
CA ARG A 156 13.77 -10.31 1.60
C ARG A 156 14.07 -10.35 3.10
N LEU A 157 13.97 -11.52 3.72
CA LEU A 157 14.32 -11.73 5.14
C LEU A 157 15.79 -11.44 5.38
N GLY A 158 16.69 -12.03 4.59
CA GLY A 158 18.13 -11.80 4.72
C GLY A 158 18.54 -10.35 4.49
N LEU A 159 17.79 -9.60 3.68
CA LEU A 159 18.01 -8.17 3.48
C LEU A 159 17.49 -7.32 4.66
N LEU A 160 16.26 -7.56 5.11
CA LEU A 160 15.58 -6.70 6.09
C LEU A 160 15.89 -7.05 7.56
N TYR A 161 16.30 -8.28 7.82
CA TYR A 161 16.55 -8.83 9.16
C TYR A 161 17.97 -9.39 9.30
N ARG A 162 18.94 -8.87 8.52
CA ARG A 162 20.33 -9.35 8.52
C ARG A 162 20.97 -9.40 9.91
N GLU A 163 20.63 -8.45 10.77
CA GLU A 163 21.15 -8.32 12.14
C GLU A 163 20.43 -9.23 13.14
N HIS A 164 19.43 -10.00 12.69
CA HIS A 164 18.54 -10.79 13.53
C HIS A 164 18.41 -12.23 13.01
N PRO A 165 19.49 -13.03 13.08
CA PRO A 165 19.50 -14.40 12.57
C PRO A 165 18.46 -15.30 13.26
N GLY A 166 18.22 -15.12 14.56
CA GLY A 166 17.21 -15.89 15.31
C GLY A 166 15.80 -15.73 14.74
N PHE A 167 15.43 -14.51 14.33
CA PHE A 167 14.16 -14.26 13.65
C PHE A 167 14.06 -14.97 12.29
N ILE A 168 15.16 -14.98 11.52
CA ILE A 168 15.19 -15.65 10.21
C ILE A 168 14.98 -17.16 10.41
N GLU A 169 15.70 -17.76 11.37
CA GLU A 169 15.57 -19.18 11.69
C GLU A 169 14.17 -19.54 12.19
N ALA A 170 13.63 -18.77 13.14
CA ALA A 170 12.29 -18.98 13.67
C ALA A 170 11.22 -18.83 12.58
N TYR A 171 11.39 -17.89 11.64
CA TYR A 171 10.47 -17.71 10.53
C TYR A 171 10.55 -18.86 9.53
N THR A 172 11.75 -19.30 9.17
CA THR A 172 11.94 -20.45 8.26
C THR A 172 11.34 -21.71 8.86
N ALA A 173 11.61 -22.01 10.13
CA ALA A 173 11.01 -23.15 10.82
C ALA A 173 9.47 -23.08 10.83
N TYR A 174 8.89 -21.90 11.09
CA TYR A 174 7.44 -21.69 11.02
C TYR A 174 6.87 -21.90 9.61
N MET A 175 7.61 -21.56 8.56
CA MET A 175 7.17 -21.77 7.18
C MET A 175 7.17 -23.25 6.79
N ASP A 176 8.06 -24.06 7.36
CA ASP A 176 8.13 -25.50 7.13
C ASP A 176 6.97 -26.27 7.80
N ASP A 177 6.52 -25.80 8.98
CA ASP A 177 5.34 -26.36 9.68
C ASP A 177 4.52 -25.23 10.34
N PRO A 178 3.58 -24.61 9.61
CA PRO A 178 2.81 -23.47 10.09
C PRO A 178 1.74 -23.79 11.15
N ASP A 179 1.41 -25.07 11.32
CA ASP A 179 0.36 -25.54 12.21
C ASP A 179 0.93 -25.99 13.58
N ASP A 180 2.26 -26.04 13.71
CA ASP A 180 2.97 -26.29 14.97
C ASP A 180 2.88 -25.06 15.91
N PRO A 181 2.21 -25.19 17.07
CA PRO A 181 2.06 -24.09 18.01
C PRO A 181 3.39 -23.67 18.66
N GLU A 182 4.37 -24.56 18.80
CA GLU A 182 5.67 -24.23 19.40
C GLU A 182 6.46 -23.29 18.50
N ARG A 183 6.50 -23.57 17.19
CA ARG A 183 7.16 -22.72 16.19
C ARG A 183 6.52 -21.35 16.10
N LEU A 184 5.19 -21.29 16.21
CA LEU A 184 4.47 -20.01 16.23
C LEU A 184 4.81 -19.18 17.49
N ASN A 185 4.95 -19.83 18.64
CA ASN A 185 5.32 -19.14 19.88
C ASN A 185 6.77 -18.64 19.81
N HIS A 186 7.71 -19.47 19.36
CA HIS A 186 9.10 -19.08 19.16
C HIS A 186 9.24 -17.89 18.18
N LEU A 187 8.51 -17.91 17.05
CA LEU A 187 8.47 -16.79 16.12
C LEU A 187 7.92 -15.50 16.78
N ARG A 188 6.93 -15.61 17.68
CA ARG A 188 6.38 -14.45 18.40
C ARG A 188 7.36 -13.88 19.40
N GLU A 189 8.12 -14.72 20.10
CA GLU A 189 9.16 -14.32 21.04
C GLU A 189 10.26 -13.56 20.32
N GLU A 190 10.85 -14.14 19.27
CA GLU A 190 11.85 -13.48 18.43
C GLU A 190 11.32 -12.16 17.87
N ARG A 191 10.08 -12.14 17.35
CA ARG A 191 9.46 -10.92 16.82
C ARG A 191 9.24 -9.84 17.89
N SER A 192 9.09 -10.20 19.15
CA SER A 192 8.90 -9.24 20.24
C SER A 192 10.16 -8.43 20.55
N ALA A 193 11.35 -8.96 20.23
CA ALA A 193 12.63 -8.28 20.42
C ALA A 193 12.81 -7.04 19.52
N PHE A 194 11.97 -6.86 18.49
CA PHE A 194 12.05 -5.75 17.52
C PHE A 194 10.81 -4.84 17.54
N ARG A 195 9.96 -4.98 18.56
CA ARG A 195 8.74 -4.17 18.72
C ARG A 195 8.99 -2.87 19.45
#